data_AF-A0A225WKG1-F1
#
_entry.id   AF-A0A225WKG1-F1
#
_cell.length_a   1.000
_cell.length_b   1.000
_cell.length_c   1.000
_cell.angle_alpha   90.00
_cell.angle_beta   90.00
_cell.angle_gamma   90.00
#
_symmetry.space_group_name_H-M   'P 1'
#
loop_
_entity.id
_entity.type
_entity.pdbx_description
1 polymer ?
#
loop_
_entity_poly.entity_id
_entity_poly.type
_entity_poly.pdbx_seq_one_letter_code
_entity_poly.pdbx_strand_id
1 'polypeptide(L)'
;MAVLDMVYARNENEYENVEHHADTITDEVHPFEIYFMTNWDACKGRWVTCFRQGCPHLGINTNNRLESGWGKLRPDRKMYMSLDASMSTVITLQLIKEKRIFQTNRGKHDVYMLYG
;
A
#
# COMPACT_ATOMS: atom_id res chain seq x y z
N MET A 1 13.15 -16.70 -4.61
CA MET A 1 13.19 -15.23 -4.36
C MET A 1 12.78 -14.47 -5.63
N ALA A 2 11.72 -14.87 -6.33
CA ALA A 2 11.33 -14.25 -7.61
C ALA A 2 10.60 -12.90 -7.44
N VAL A 3 9.79 -12.74 -6.39
CA VAL A 3 8.92 -11.56 -6.23
C VAL A 3 9.69 -10.23 -6.04
N LEU A 4 10.82 -10.25 -5.33
CA LEU A 4 11.63 -9.04 -5.13
C LEU A 4 12.18 -8.52 -6.47
N ASP A 5 12.66 -9.45 -7.31
CA ASP A 5 13.20 -9.14 -8.63
C ASP A 5 12.09 -8.65 -9.57
N MET A 6 10.87 -9.20 -9.47
CA MET A 6 9.69 -8.68 -10.19
C MET A 6 9.33 -7.25 -9.76
N VAL A 7 9.35 -6.94 -8.46
CA VAL A 7 9.02 -5.59 -7.95
C VAL A 7 9.99 -4.54 -8.48
N TYR A 8 11.28 -4.89 -8.55
CA TYR A 8 12.36 -3.98 -8.95
C TYR A 8 12.77 -4.05 -10.43
N ALA A 9 12.05 -4.82 -11.25
CA ALA A 9 12.27 -4.90 -12.69
C ALA A 9 12.30 -3.49 -13.33
N ARG A 10 13.35 -3.22 -14.12
CA ARG A 10 13.62 -1.90 -14.70
C ARG A 10 13.00 -1.71 -16.08
N ASN A 11 12.61 -2.80 -16.72
CA ASN A 11 11.90 -2.83 -17.99
C ASN A 11 10.95 -4.05 -18.02
N GLU A 12 10.08 -4.11 -19.02
CA GLU A 12 9.10 -5.18 -19.18
C GLU A 12 9.76 -6.55 -19.43
N ASN A 13 10.84 -6.58 -20.22
CA ASN A 13 11.59 -7.82 -20.46
C ASN A 13 12.20 -8.41 -19.18
N GLU A 14 12.73 -7.57 -18.28
CA GLU A 14 13.22 -8.00 -16.96
C GLU A 14 12.09 -8.59 -16.10
N TYR A 15 10.88 -8.06 -16.21
CA TYR A 15 9.71 -8.58 -15.48
C TYR A 15 9.29 -9.95 -16.02
N GLU A 16 9.13 -10.08 -17.34
CA GLU A 16 8.71 -11.32 -18.02
C GLU A 16 9.74 -12.45 -17.84
N ASN A 17 11.03 -12.14 -17.86
CA ASN A 17 12.07 -13.15 -17.63
C ASN A 17 12.03 -13.73 -16.21
N VAL A 18 11.68 -12.91 -15.20
CA VAL A 18 11.55 -13.37 -13.80
C VAL A 18 10.24 -14.13 -13.61
N GLU A 19 9.17 -13.73 -14.30
CA GLU A 19 7.88 -14.45 -14.36
C GLU A 19 8.08 -15.88 -14.90
N HIS A 20 8.75 -16.02 -16.05
CA HIS A 20 9.03 -17.33 -16.64
C HIS A 20 9.99 -18.19 -15.81
N HIS A 21 10.90 -17.58 -15.05
CA HIS A 21 11.78 -18.29 -14.12
C HIS A 21 11.05 -18.77 -12.85
N ALA A 22 10.00 -18.07 -12.41
CA ALA A 22 9.18 -18.51 -11.28
C ALA A 22 8.45 -19.83 -11.60
N ASP A 23 7.98 -19.99 -12.83
CA ASP A 23 7.30 -21.21 -13.29
C ASP A 23 8.23 -22.42 -13.49
N THR A 24 9.56 -22.23 -13.52
CA THR A 24 10.52 -23.29 -13.89
C THR A 24 11.36 -23.85 -12.75
N ILE A 25 11.28 -23.34 -11.52
CA ILE A 25 12.27 -23.65 -10.47
C ILE A 25 11.88 -24.79 -9.51
N THR A 26 10.62 -25.24 -9.42
CA THR A 26 10.28 -26.44 -8.61
C THR A 26 9.04 -27.18 -9.14
N ASP A 27 9.05 -28.53 -9.11
CA ASP A 27 7.91 -29.40 -9.47
C ASP A 27 6.64 -29.14 -8.61
N GLU A 28 6.75 -28.34 -7.55
CA GLU A 28 5.62 -27.80 -6.79
C GLU A 28 5.74 -26.26 -6.76
N VAL A 29 4.88 -25.57 -7.52
CA VAL A 29 4.73 -24.12 -7.43
C VAL A 29 4.12 -23.79 -6.07
N HIS A 30 4.76 -22.91 -5.31
CA HIS A 30 4.28 -22.59 -3.96
C HIS A 30 2.90 -21.92 -4.05
N PRO A 31 1.91 -22.25 -3.18
CA PRO A 31 0.55 -21.68 -3.25
C PRO A 31 0.52 -20.14 -3.23
N PHE A 32 1.49 -19.53 -2.54
CA PHE A 32 1.68 -18.08 -2.57
C PHE A 32 2.04 -17.54 -3.95
N GLU A 33 2.87 -18.24 -4.73
CA GLU A 33 3.26 -17.81 -6.08
C GLU A 33 2.06 -17.87 -7.03
N ILE A 34 1.27 -18.95 -6.96
CA ILE A 34 0.00 -19.05 -7.70
C ILE A 34 -0.94 -17.89 -7.32
N TYR A 35 -1.13 -17.66 -6.03
CA TYR A 35 -1.95 -16.55 -5.54
C TYR A 35 -1.40 -15.19 -5.99
N PHE A 36 -0.10 -14.99 -5.91
CA PHE A 36 0.58 -13.76 -6.27
C PHE A 36 0.38 -13.47 -7.77
N MET A 37 0.70 -14.41 -8.65
CA MET A 37 0.52 -14.24 -10.09
C MET A 37 -0.96 -14.02 -10.45
N THR A 38 -1.87 -14.81 -9.89
CA THR A 38 -3.32 -14.70 -10.18
C THR A 38 -3.90 -13.34 -9.79
N ASN A 39 -3.47 -12.76 -8.67
CA ASN A 39 -4.12 -11.56 -8.11
C ASN A 39 -3.32 -10.27 -8.33
N TRP A 40 -1.99 -10.37 -8.39
CA TRP A 40 -1.11 -9.21 -8.43
C TRP A 40 -0.62 -8.89 -9.84
N ASP A 41 -0.47 -9.87 -10.73
CA ASP A 41 0.02 -9.63 -12.09
C ASP A 41 -0.92 -8.69 -12.88
N ALA A 42 -2.24 -8.91 -12.77
CA ALA A 42 -3.25 -8.06 -13.41
C ALA A 42 -3.18 -6.57 -12.99
N CYS A 43 -2.49 -6.27 -11.88
CA CYS A 43 -2.28 -4.90 -11.42
C CYS A 43 -0.79 -4.49 -11.35
N LYS A 44 0.09 -5.15 -12.13
CA LYS A 44 1.55 -4.89 -12.19
C LYS A 44 1.93 -3.43 -12.37
N GLY A 45 1.12 -2.66 -13.12
CA GLY A 45 1.26 -1.22 -13.29
C GLY A 45 1.25 -0.39 -11.98
N ARG A 46 0.73 -0.95 -10.88
CA ARG A 46 0.63 -0.26 -9.58
C ARG A 46 1.80 -0.53 -8.64
N TRP A 47 2.55 -1.60 -8.85
CA TRP A 47 3.58 -2.05 -7.89
C TRP A 47 4.96 -2.28 -8.49
N VAL A 48 5.08 -2.64 -9.77
CA VAL A 48 6.37 -2.83 -10.46
C VAL A 48 7.03 -1.50 -10.78
N THR A 49 8.36 -1.44 -10.61
CA THR A 49 9.14 -0.20 -10.77
C THR A 49 9.07 0.37 -12.19
N CYS A 50 9.27 -0.46 -13.23
CA CYS A 50 9.27 0.00 -14.63
C CYS A 50 7.94 0.62 -15.07
N PHE A 51 6.80 0.08 -14.62
CA PHE A 51 5.48 0.58 -14.99
C PHE A 51 5.02 1.80 -14.19
N ARG A 52 5.76 2.17 -13.12
CA ARG A 52 5.43 3.30 -12.23
C ARG A 52 6.23 4.57 -12.51
N GLN A 53 7.15 4.56 -13.46
CA GLN A 53 8.03 5.71 -13.75
C GLN A 53 7.28 7.00 -14.11
N GLY A 54 6.07 6.89 -14.68
CA GLY A 54 5.21 8.04 -14.99
C GLY A 54 4.31 8.52 -13.85
N CYS A 55 4.29 7.82 -12.72
CA CYS A 55 3.45 8.19 -11.58
C CYS A 55 4.18 9.21 -10.70
N PRO A 56 3.61 10.41 -10.43
CA PRO A 56 4.21 11.40 -9.55
C PRO A 56 4.45 10.80 -8.16
N HIS A 57 5.67 10.34 -7.90
CA HIS A 57 6.06 9.86 -6.58
C HIS A 57 6.47 11.06 -5.74
N LEU A 58 5.89 11.20 -4.55
CA LEU A 58 6.21 12.28 -3.60
C LEU A 58 7.61 12.14 -2.96
N GLY A 59 8.58 11.50 -3.64
CA GLY A 59 9.96 11.29 -3.18
C GLY A 59 10.10 10.40 -1.94
N ILE A 60 8.98 9.88 -1.43
CA ILE A 60 8.90 9.08 -0.22
C ILE A 60 8.16 7.81 -0.63
N ASN A 61 8.81 6.65 -0.54
CA ASN A 61 8.10 5.41 -0.80
C ASN A 61 6.88 5.35 0.14
N THR A 62 5.71 5.07 -0.41
CA THR A 62 4.47 5.06 0.37
C THR A 62 4.56 4.03 1.49
N ASN A 63 5.35 2.96 1.30
CA ASN A 63 5.57 1.90 2.29
C ASN A 63 6.13 2.42 3.60
N ASN A 64 7.20 3.22 3.64
CA ASN A 64 7.77 3.69 4.92
C ASN A 64 6.78 4.59 5.67
N ARG A 65 5.97 5.38 4.95
CA ARG A 65 4.92 6.22 5.57
C ARG A 65 3.75 5.37 6.06
N LEU A 66 3.37 4.35 5.29
CA LEU A 66 2.34 3.39 5.69
C LEU A 66 2.83 2.61 6.90
N GLU A 67 3.99 1.97 6.85
CA GLU A 67 4.60 1.20 7.95
C GLU A 67 4.77 2.05 9.20
N SER A 68 5.19 3.31 9.09
CA SER A 68 5.23 4.24 10.24
C SER A 68 3.82 4.55 10.76
N GLY A 69 2.85 4.72 9.87
CA GLY A 69 1.43 4.91 10.22
C GLY A 69 0.85 3.68 10.93
N TRP A 70 1.08 2.49 10.40
CA TRP A 70 0.70 1.20 10.98
C TRP A 70 1.41 0.95 12.31
N GLY A 71 2.68 1.32 12.43
CA GLY A 71 3.44 1.24 13.68
C GLY A 71 2.86 2.13 14.78
N LYS A 72 2.34 3.30 14.42
CA LYS A 72 1.62 4.21 15.35
C LYS A 72 0.19 3.77 15.64
N LEU A 73 -0.43 3.03 14.71
CA LEU A 73 -1.80 2.52 14.83
C LEU A 73 -1.86 1.17 15.54
N ARG A 74 -0.75 0.41 15.62
CA ARG A 74 -0.67 -0.76 16.48
C ARG A 74 -0.79 -0.26 17.92
N PRO A 75 -1.92 -0.50 18.61
CA PRO A 75 -1.86 -0.43 20.05
C PRO A 75 -0.86 -1.49 20.50
N ASP A 76 -0.18 -1.24 21.61
CA ASP A 76 0.77 -2.17 22.24
C ASP A 76 0.33 -3.61 22.01
N ARG A 77 1.24 -4.49 21.58
CA ARG A 77 1.11 -5.85 20.97
C ARG A 77 0.23 -6.88 21.72
N LYS A 78 -0.83 -6.45 22.40
CA LYS A 78 -1.76 -7.13 23.30
C LYS A 78 -3.21 -6.80 22.97
N MET A 79 -3.51 -6.28 21.78
CA MET A 79 -4.89 -6.15 21.34
C MET A 79 -5.36 -7.53 20.89
N TYR A 80 -5.96 -8.28 21.81
CA TYR A 80 -6.69 -9.52 21.52
C TYR A 80 -8.01 -9.17 20.83
N MET A 81 -7.94 -8.63 19.62
CA MET A 81 -9.13 -8.38 18.83
C MET A 81 -9.05 -9.12 17.50
N SER A 82 -10.22 -9.54 17.02
CA SER A 82 -10.38 -10.17 15.72
C SER A 82 -10.05 -9.19 14.59
N LEU A 83 -9.79 -9.73 13.40
CA LEU A 83 -9.46 -8.94 12.21
C LEU A 83 -10.58 -7.95 11.85
N ASP A 84 -11.85 -8.36 11.96
CA ASP A 84 -13.01 -7.50 11.69
C ASP A 84 -13.08 -6.29 12.64
N ALA A 85 -12.79 -6.51 13.93
CA ALA A 85 -12.79 -5.48 14.94
C ALA A 85 -11.58 -4.53 14.76
N SER A 86 -10.45 -5.06 14.30
CA SER A 86 -9.27 -4.28 13.92
C SER A 86 -9.55 -3.38 12.73
N MET A 87 -10.15 -3.92 11.67
CA MET A 87 -10.52 -3.16 10.47
C MET A 87 -11.54 -2.07 10.79
N SER A 88 -12.58 -2.39 11.59
CA SER A 88 -13.59 -1.42 12.02
C SER A 88 -12.99 -0.28 12.83
N THR A 89 -12.03 -0.59 13.70
CA THR A 89 -11.33 0.41 14.52
C THR A 89 -10.47 1.34 13.65
N VAL A 90 -9.71 0.80 12.69
CA VAL A 90 -8.88 1.61 11.78
C VAL A 90 -9.75 2.55 10.93
N ILE A 91 -10.83 2.04 10.36
CA ILE A 91 -11.78 2.86 9.58
C ILE A 91 -12.38 3.96 10.45
N THR A 92 -12.81 3.63 11.67
CA THR A 92 -13.39 4.60 12.60
C THR A 92 -12.39 5.70 12.97
N LEU A 93 -11.14 5.35 13.27
CA LEU A 93 -10.07 6.31 13.58
C LEU A 93 -9.77 7.22 12.38
N GLN A 94 -9.78 6.67 11.15
CA GLN A 94 -9.60 7.44 9.93
C GLN A 94 -10.74 8.46 9.73
N LEU A 95 -11.99 8.03 9.88
CA LEU A 95 -13.17 8.91 9.78
C LEU A 95 -13.14 10.04 10.82
N ILE A 96 -12.73 9.75 12.06
CA ILE A 96 -12.59 10.78 13.12
C ILE A 96 -11.53 11.81 12.73
N LYS A 97 -10.39 11.37 12.20
CA LYS A 97 -9.32 12.27 11.75
C LYS A 97 -9.77 13.17 10.61
N GLU A 98 -10.41 12.60 9.59
CA GLU A 98 -10.96 13.35 8.47
C GLU A 98 -11.98 14.38 8.95
N LYS A 99 -12.94 13.97 9.79
CA LYS A 99 -13.93 14.89 10.37
C LYS A 99 -13.28 16.06 11.13
N ARG A 100 -12.22 15.81 11.91
CA ARG A 100 -11.47 16.89 12.58
C ARG A 100 -10.80 17.83 11.57
N ILE A 101 -10.12 17.29 10.55
CA ILE A 101 -9.47 18.11 9.53
C ILE A 101 -10.51 18.97 8.79
N PHE A 102 -11.65 18.39 8.40
CA PHE A 102 -12.74 19.11 7.78
C PHE A 102 -13.29 20.23 8.68
N GLN A 103 -13.46 19.98 9.98
CA GLN A 103 -13.89 21.00 10.94
C GLN A 103 -12.86 22.12 11.13
N THR A 104 -11.58 21.77 11.26
CA THR A 104 -10.48 22.73 11.39
C THR A 104 -10.35 23.61 10.14
N ASN A 105 -10.50 23.02 8.95
CA ASN A 105 -10.42 23.76 7.69
C ASN A 105 -11.65 24.67 7.49
N ARG A 106 -12.85 24.23 7.91
CA ARG A 106 -14.06 25.06 7.88
C ARG A 106 -13.95 26.27 8.82
N GLY A 107 -13.48 26.05 10.06
CA GLY A 107 -13.27 27.16 11.02
C GLY A 107 -12.20 28.16 10.57
N LYS A 108 -11.17 27.73 9.84
CA LYS A 108 -10.22 28.66 9.20
C LYS A 108 -10.90 29.50 8.12
N HIS A 109 -11.74 28.90 7.29
CA HIS A 109 -12.49 29.59 6.24
C HIS A 109 -13.45 30.64 6.81
N ASP A 110 -14.13 30.34 7.92
CA ASP A 110 -15.03 31.28 8.61
C ASP A 110 -14.26 32.46 9.24
N VAL A 111 -13.06 32.23 9.77
CA VAL A 111 -12.18 33.30 10.26
C VAL A 111 -11.75 34.22 9.11
N TYR A 112 -11.34 33.69 7.96
CA TYR A 112 -10.95 34.54 6.82
C TYR A 112 -12.12 35.36 6.23
N MET A 113 -13.37 34.91 6.39
CA MET A 113 -14.57 35.65 5.94
C MET A 113 -15.05 36.73 6.91
N LEU A 114 -14.57 36.73 8.17
CA LEU A 114 -14.95 37.73 9.18
C LEU A 114 -13.98 38.93 9.25
N TYR A 115 -12.81 38.84 8.59
CA TYR A 115 -11.77 39.88 8.56
C TYR A 115 -11.51 40.43 7.14
N GLY A 116 -12.42 40.20 6.19
CA GLY A 116 -12.42 40.82 4.85
C GLY A 116 -13.62 41.74 4.68
#